data_AF-A0A4R1Q2X7-F1
#
_entry.id   AF-A0A4R1Q2X7-F1
#
_cell.length_a   1.000
_cell.length_b   1.000
_cell.length_c   1.000
_cell.angle_alpha   90.00
_cell.angle_beta   90.00
_cell.angle_gamma   90.00
#
_symmetry.space_group_name_H-M   'P 1'
#
loop_
_entity.id
_entity.type
_entity.pdbx_description
1 polymer ?
#
loop_
_entity_poly.entity_id
_entity_poly.type
_entity_poly.pdbx_seq_one_letter_code
_entity_poly.pdbx_strand_id
1 'polypeptide(L)'
;MNRQFFLQAIVFSILFMLFSAHAFAGTAAGTVVYVRENFYVVETDRGYSVMEWYQEKDPEEGDKVSGTFDHPGLQQLYNETAKREFKVWIYDYWLTEEKAHEVLKQRGVKEWRAPFRHD
;
A
#
# COMPACT_ATOMS: atom_id res chain seq x y z
N MET A 1 8.42 0.90 51.72
CA MET A 1 8.47 0.91 50.24
C MET A 1 9.04 2.26 49.80
N ASN A 2 10.20 2.30 49.15
CA ASN A 2 10.90 3.58 48.91
C ASN A 2 10.18 4.39 47.81
N ARG A 3 9.83 5.64 48.12
CA ARG A 3 9.23 6.59 47.15
C ARG A 3 10.03 6.71 45.84
N GLN A 4 11.35 6.57 45.92
CA GLN A 4 12.28 6.58 44.77
C GLN A 4 12.01 5.41 43.80
N PHE A 5 11.86 4.18 44.31
CA PHE A 5 11.53 3.01 43.49
C PHE A 5 10.11 3.11 42.91
N PHE A 6 9.18 3.69 43.66
CA PHE A 6 7.80 3.89 43.21
C PHE A 6 7.71 4.91 42.05
N LEU A 7 8.46 6.01 42.13
CA LEU A 7 8.52 7.01 41.06
C LEU A 7 9.21 6.47 39.79
N GLN A 8 10.28 5.69 39.95
CA GLN A 8 10.96 5.07 38.80
C GLN A 8 10.07 4.05 38.08
N ALA A 9 9.31 3.25 38.82
CA ALA A 9 8.36 2.29 38.23
C ALA A 9 7.26 2.99 37.41
N ILE A 10 6.80 4.17 37.85
CA ILE A 10 5.82 4.98 37.12
C ILE A 10 6.41 5.50 35.80
N VAL A 11 7.62 6.07 35.83
CA VAL A 11 8.29 6.59 34.62
C VAL A 11 8.54 5.47 33.60
N PHE A 12 8.99 4.30 34.05
CA PHE A 12 9.22 3.14 33.17
C PHE A 12 7.92 2.62 32.54
N SER A 13 6.82 2.64 33.29
CA SER A 13 5.50 2.24 32.80
C SER A 13 4.95 3.21 31.76
N ILE A 14 5.16 4.52 31.94
CA ILE A 14 4.76 5.55 30.98
C ILE A 14 5.61 5.43 29.69
N LEU A 15 6.91 5.17 29.82
CA LEU A 15 7.81 4.96 28.68
C LEU A 15 7.44 3.72 27.86
N PHE A 16 6.98 2.65 28.52
CA PHE A 16 6.52 1.41 27.86
C PHE A 16 5.18 1.59 27.13
N MET A 17 4.26 2.40 27.68
CA MET A 17 3.00 2.73 27.00
C MET A 17 3.22 3.58 25.75
N LEU A 18 4.18 4.51 25.76
CA LEU A 18 4.50 5.36 24.60
C LEU A 18 5.14 4.59 23.43
N PHE A 19 5.70 3.40 23.66
CA PHE A 19 6.29 2.57 22.61
C PHE A 19 5.29 1.65 21.90
N SER A 20 4.07 1.51 22.44
CA SER A 20 3.11 0.50 21.99
C SER A 20 2.10 0.98 20.94
N ALA A 21 2.18 2.25 20.52
CA ALA A 21 1.32 2.79 19.45
C ALA A 21 1.90 2.47 18.07
N HIS A 22 1.99 1.20 17.71
CA HIS A 22 2.08 0.84 16.29
C HIS A 22 0.68 1.00 15.71
N ALA A 23 0.50 2.03 14.89
CA ALA A 23 -0.76 2.29 14.21
C ALA A 23 -1.23 1.00 13.50
N PHE A 24 -2.42 0.54 13.85
CA PHE A 24 -3.14 -0.45 13.08
C PHE A 24 -3.54 0.25 11.77
N ALA A 25 -2.66 0.19 10.76
CA ALA A 25 -3.05 0.54 9.41
C ALA A 25 -4.11 -0.50 9.01
N GLY A 26 -5.35 -0.04 8.79
CA GLY A 26 -6.39 -0.91 8.26
C GLY A 26 -5.89 -1.50 6.95
N THR A 27 -5.87 -2.82 6.86
CA THR A 27 -5.50 -3.50 5.62
C THR A 27 -6.59 -3.22 4.59
N ALA A 28 -6.32 -2.31 3.66
CA ALA A 28 -7.18 -2.13 2.50
C ALA A 28 -6.98 -3.30 1.54
N ALA A 29 -8.00 -3.60 0.74
CA ALA A 29 -7.96 -4.64 -0.29
C ALA A 29 -8.20 -4.01 -1.65
N GLY A 30 -7.57 -4.56 -2.68
CA GLY A 30 -7.71 -4.12 -4.05
C GLY A 30 -7.46 -5.23 -5.06
N THR A 31 -7.78 -4.95 -6.31
CA THR A 31 -7.54 -5.85 -7.44
C THR A 31 -6.53 -5.22 -8.38
N VAL A 32 -5.55 -5.99 -8.83
CA VAL A 32 -4.56 -5.53 -9.81
C VAL A 32 -5.25 -5.44 -11.16
N VAL A 33 -5.39 -4.23 -11.69
CA VAL A 33 -6.10 -3.96 -12.96
C VAL A 33 -5.15 -3.66 -14.12
N TYR A 34 -3.85 -3.56 -13.84
CA TYR A 34 -2.84 -3.34 -14.86
C TYR A 34 -1.48 -3.86 -14.43
N VAL A 35 -0.78 -4.55 -15.34
CA VAL A 35 0.61 -4.96 -15.16
C VAL A 35 1.39 -4.76 -16.47
N ARG A 36 2.25 -3.74 -16.52
CA ARG A 36 3.17 -3.54 -17.65
C ARG A 36 4.50 -3.00 -17.18
N GLU A 37 5.56 -3.56 -17.77
CA GLU A 37 6.95 -3.20 -17.47
C GLU A 37 7.19 -3.23 -15.95
N ASN A 38 7.40 -2.05 -15.36
CA ASN A 38 7.63 -1.89 -13.94
C ASN A 38 6.43 -1.35 -13.16
N PHE A 39 5.30 -1.09 -13.80
CA PHE A 39 4.15 -0.45 -13.18
C PHE A 39 2.99 -1.41 -12.97
N TYR A 40 2.31 -1.20 -11.85
CA TYR A 40 1.02 -1.80 -11.54
C TYR A 40 0.01 -0.73 -11.22
N VAL A 41 -1.24 -1.00 -11.55
CA VAL A 41 -2.38 -0.24 -11.04
C VAL A 41 -3.24 -1.18 -10.23
N VAL A 42 -3.55 -0.77 -9.00
CA VAL A 42 -4.49 -1.48 -8.13
C VAL A 42 -5.75 -0.64 -7.99
N GLU A 43 -6.88 -1.24 -8.28
CA GLU A 43 -8.20 -0.69 -8.01
C GLU A 43 -8.62 -1.07 -6.59
N THR A 44 -9.02 -0.06 -5.82
CA THR A 44 -9.50 -0.16 -4.45
C THR A 44 -10.90 0.43 -4.35
N ASP A 45 -11.55 0.26 -3.20
CA ASP A 45 -12.83 0.91 -2.89
C ASP A 45 -12.79 2.45 -2.93
N ARG A 46 -11.59 3.04 -2.87
CA ARG A 46 -11.36 4.50 -2.90
C ARG A 46 -10.81 5.02 -4.24
N GLY A 47 -10.74 4.17 -5.27
CA GLY A 47 -10.18 4.50 -6.59
C GLY A 47 -8.88 3.75 -6.86
N TYR A 48 -8.02 4.32 -7.70
CA TYR A 48 -6.82 3.66 -8.21
C TYR A 48 -5.55 4.12 -7.51
N SER A 49 -4.62 3.18 -7.30
CA SER A 49 -3.26 3.45 -6.85
C SER A 49 -2.26 3.00 -7.91
N VAL A 50 -1.36 3.91 -8.31
CA VAL A 50 -0.30 3.66 -9.27
C VAL A 50 0.99 3.38 -8.51
N MET A 51 1.61 2.24 -8.80
CA MET A 51 2.78 1.78 -8.08
C MET A 51 3.81 1.16 -9.04
N GLU A 52 5.05 1.12 -8.59
CA GLU A 52 6.14 0.42 -9.27
C GLU A 52 6.66 -0.73 -8.41
N TRP A 53 7.05 -1.85 -9.03
CA TRP A 53 7.63 -2.95 -8.26
C TRP A 53 8.98 -2.58 -7.67
N TYR A 54 9.25 -3.15 -6.51
CA TYR A 54 10.53 -3.04 -5.85
C TYR A 54 11.11 -4.45 -5.66
N GLN A 55 12.16 -4.78 -6.43
CA GLN A 55 12.95 -6.03 -6.39
C GLN A 55 12.39 -7.31 -7.02
N GLU A 56 11.15 -7.69 -6.75
CA GLU A 56 10.55 -8.88 -7.38
C GLU A 56 9.26 -8.52 -8.10
N LYS A 57 9.09 -9.10 -9.29
CA LYS A 57 7.88 -8.91 -10.09
C LYS A 57 6.82 -9.91 -9.66
N ASP A 58 5.87 -9.41 -8.88
CA ASP A 58 4.66 -10.09 -8.45
C ASP A 58 3.69 -8.98 -8.08
N PRO A 59 2.66 -8.68 -8.90
CA PRO A 59 1.51 -9.55 -9.15
C PRO A 59 1.06 -9.61 -10.63
N GLU A 60 0.03 -10.41 -10.94
CA GLU A 60 -0.62 -10.50 -12.26
C GLU A 60 -1.94 -9.70 -12.32
N GLU A 61 -2.39 -9.33 -13.52
CA GLU A 61 -3.71 -8.70 -13.70
C GLU A 61 -4.82 -9.66 -13.21
N GLY A 62 -5.72 -9.14 -12.38
CA GLY A 62 -6.77 -9.90 -11.71
C GLY A 62 -6.40 -10.39 -10.30
N ASP A 63 -5.15 -10.25 -9.86
CA ASP A 63 -4.76 -10.65 -8.52
C ASP A 63 -5.40 -9.79 -7.44
N LYS A 64 -5.79 -10.43 -6.33
CA LYS A 64 -6.26 -9.76 -5.14
C LYS A 64 -5.07 -9.44 -4.24
N VAL A 65 -4.93 -8.17 -3.91
CA VAL A 65 -3.83 -7.67 -3.10
C VAL A 65 -4.36 -6.90 -1.91
N SER A 66 -3.67 -7.00 -0.77
CA SER A 66 -4.04 -6.32 0.46
C SER A 66 -2.85 -5.67 1.14
N GLY A 67 -3.09 -4.52 1.78
CA GLY A 67 -2.05 -3.72 2.42
C GLY A 67 -2.40 -2.23 2.48
N THR A 68 -1.37 -1.41 2.59
CA THR A 68 -1.49 0.05 2.66
C THR A 68 -1.38 0.63 1.24
N PHE A 69 -2.51 1.08 0.68
CA PHE A 69 -2.55 1.69 -0.66
C PHE A 69 -2.61 3.23 -0.65
N ASP A 70 -2.77 3.82 0.52
CA ASP A 70 -3.15 5.24 0.73
C ASP A 70 -2.00 6.11 1.24
N HIS A 71 -0.76 5.65 1.07
CA HIS A 71 0.43 6.38 1.46
C HIS A 71 1.51 6.23 0.39
N PRO A 72 2.19 7.32 -0.03
CA PRO A 72 3.25 7.23 -1.02
C PRO A 72 4.51 6.61 -0.40
N GLY A 73 5.37 6.05 -1.24
CA GLY A 73 6.64 5.45 -0.84
C GLY A 73 6.65 3.92 -0.83
N LEU A 74 7.69 3.34 -0.23
CA LEU A 74 7.88 1.90 -0.17
C LEU A 74 6.85 1.27 0.78
N GLN A 75 5.99 0.42 0.24
CA GLN A 75 5.00 -0.36 0.97
C GLN A 75 5.24 -1.85 0.77
N GLN A 76 4.85 -2.63 1.78
CA GLN A 76 4.76 -4.07 1.69
C GLN A 76 3.29 -4.45 1.51
N LEU A 77 3.00 -5.24 0.48
CA LEU A 77 1.68 -5.73 0.15
C LEU A 77 1.67 -7.26 0.22
N TYR A 78 0.48 -7.82 0.38
CA TYR A 78 0.24 -9.25 0.36
C TYR A 78 -0.62 -9.62 -0.85
N ASN A 79 -0.12 -10.51 -1.71
CA ASN A 79 -0.89 -11.09 -2.81
C ASN A 79 -1.69 -12.27 -2.25
N GLU A 80 -3.01 -12.10 -2.14
CA GLU A 80 -3.93 -13.11 -1.62
C GLU A 80 -4.11 -14.28 -2.57
N THR A 81 -3.95 -14.06 -3.88
CA THR A 81 -4.02 -15.10 -4.90
C THR A 81 -2.78 -15.98 -4.83
N ALA A 82 -1.59 -15.38 -4.91
CA ALA A 82 -0.30 -16.08 -4.93
C ALA A 82 0.21 -16.49 -3.54
N LYS A 83 -0.46 -16.05 -2.46
CA LYS A 83 -0.12 -16.32 -1.05
C LYS A 83 1.29 -15.90 -0.66
N ARG A 84 1.75 -14.73 -1.13
CA ARG A 84 3.08 -14.19 -0.84
C ARG A 84 3.09 -12.68 -0.65
N GLU A 85 4.09 -12.22 0.07
CA GLU A 85 4.35 -10.79 0.27
C GLU A 85 5.27 -10.24 -0.82
N PHE A 86 5.06 -8.99 -1.20
CA PHE A 86 5.89 -8.28 -2.16
C PHE A 86 6.01 -6.80 -1.78
N LYS A 87 7.01 -6.12 -2.33
CA LYS A 87 7.26 -4.70 -2.06
C LYS A 87 7.02 -3.86 -3.31
N VAL A 88 6.37 -2.73 -3.11
CA VAL A 88 6.08 -1.76 -4.16
C VAL A 88 6.40 -0.36 -3.70
N TRP A 89 6.70 0.51 -4.66
CA TRP A 89 6.76 1.94 -4.46
C TRP A 89 5.46 2.57 -4.93
N ILE A 90 4.64 3.07 -4.00
CA ILE A 90 3.41 3.80 -4.34
C ILE A 90 3.77 5.22 -4.73
N TYR A 91 3.35 5.62 -5.94
CA TYR A 91 3.56 6.97 -6.42
C TYR A 91 2.41 7.90 -6.07
N ASP A 92 1.19 7.44 -6.30
CA ASP A 92 -0.01 8.23 -6.12
C ASP A 92 -1.22 7.29 -5.93
N TYR A 93 -2.24 7.77 -5.22
CA TYR A 93 -3.33 6.95 -4.68
C TYR A 93 -4.65 7.70 -4.65
N TRP A 94 -5.76 6.96 -4.47
CA TRP A 94 -7.14 7.49 -4.55
C TRP A 94 -7.41 8.27 -5.83
N LEU A 95 -6.79 7.83 -6.92
CA LEU A 95 -6.94 8.44 -8.23
C LEU A 95 -8.25 8.04 -8.87
N THR A 96 -8.78 8.90 -9.73
CA THR A 96 -9.72 8.46 -10.75
C THR A 96 -8.97 7.68 -11.84
N GLU A 97 -9.70 6.92 -12.65
CA GLU A 97 -9.12 6.19 -13.79
C GLU A 97 -8.32 7.14 -14.69
N GLU A 98 -8.90 8.29 -15.04
CA GLU A 98 -8.26 9.28 -15.92
C GLU A 98 -6.96 9.81 -15.31
N LYS A 99 -6.93 10.01 -13.99
CA LYS A 99 -5.73 10.52 -13.33
C LYS A 99 -4.64 9.46 -13.25
N ALA A 100 -5.01 8.20 -13.01
CA ALA A 100 -4.07 7.09 -13.09
C ALA A 100 -3.50 6.93 -14.52
N HIS A 101 -4.31 7.10 -15.56
CA HIS A 101 -3.86 7.17 -16.96
C HIS A 101 -2.82 8.29 -17.18
N GLU A 102 -3.08 9.49 -16.67
CA GLU A 102 -2.15 10.62 -16.78
C GLU A 102 -0.79 10.32 -16.11
N VAL A 103 -0.82 9.74 -14.90
CA VAL A 103 0.40 9.39 -14.17
C VAL A 103 1.22 8.35 -14.92
N LEU A 104 0.58 7.30 -15.45
CA LEU A 104 1.25 6.28 -16.28
C LEU A 104 1.89 6.91 -17.53
N LYS A 105 1.17 7.80 -18.21
CA LYS A 105 1.68 8.49 -19.41
C LYS A 105 2.90 9.35 -19.11
N GLN A 106 2.90 10.07 -18.00
CA GLN A 106 4.06 10.88 -17.56
C GLN A 106 5.30 10.01 -17.30
N ARG A 107 5.09 8.73 -16.96
CA ARG A 107 6.16 7.76 -16.70
C ARG A 107 6.57 6.95 -17.93
N GLY A 108 6.06 7.29 -19.12
CA GLY A 108 6.45 6.67 -20.38
C GLY A 108 5.63 5.44 -20.77
N VAL A 109 4.61 5.08 -19.99
CA VAL A 109 3.70 3.99 -20.33
C VAL A 109 2.76 4.45 -21.45
N LYS A 110 2.85 3.80 -22.61
CA LYS A 110 2.17 4.27 -23.84
C LYS A 110 0.68 3.96 -23.89
N GLU A 111 0.25 2.84 -23.30
CA GLU A 111 -1.15 2.40 -23.36
C GLU A 111 -1.57 1.65 -22.09
N TRP A 112 -2.54 2.20 -21.38
CA TRP A 112 -3.41 1.50 -20.44
C TRP A 112 -4.86 1.75 -20.87
N ARG A 113 -5.71 0.73 -20.70
CA ARG A 113 -7.16 0.83 -20.80
C ARG A 113 -7.68 0.04 -19.60
N ALA A 114 -8.40 0.68 -18.69
CA ALA A 114 -8.92 -0.03 -17.53
C ALA A 114 -9.82 -1.20 -17.98
N PRO A 115 -9.74 -2.36 -17.31
CA PRO A 115 -10.49 -3.54 -17.68
C PRO A 115 -12.00 -3.38 -17.46
N PHE A 116 -12.43 -2.51 -16.55
CA PHE A 116 -13.83 -2.32 -16.19
C PHE A 116 -14.24 -0.87 -16.40
N ARG A 117 -14.70 -0.55 -17.61
CA ARG A 117 -15.46 0.67 -17.84
C ARG A 117 -16.84 0.44 -17.24
N HIS A 118 -17.15 1.05 -16.10
CA HIS A 118 -18.53 1.17 -15.64
C HIS A 118 -19.21 2.25 -16.50
N ASP A 119 -19.80 1.80 -17.61
CA ASP A 119 -20.76 2.56 -18.42
C ASP A 119 -22.11 2.75 -17.70
#